data_AF-A0A0P5T0L5-F1
#
_entry.id   AF-A0A0P5T0L5-F1
#
_cell.length_a   1.000
_cell.length_b   1.000
_cell.length_c   1.000
_cell.angle_alpha   90.00
_cell.angle_beta   90.00
_cell.angle_gamma   90.00
#
_symmetry.space_group_name_H-M   'P 1'
#
loop_
_entity.id
_entity.type
_entity.pdbx_description
1 polymer ?
#
loop_
_entity_poly.entity_id
_entity_poly.type
_entity_poly.pdbx_seq_one_letter_code
_entity_poly.pdbx_strand_id
1 'polypeptide(L)'
;MLNARMKLGALADRYNRVVILATSTIVFSACTVVMGTAQEVWQLIFLRFGVAFGESACQPVSASLVMSLFPQSLHGAALGLVNWGIYFGYGLSYVVGNYIPPLDILGQGWRWAYYLSGIPGFLFAALLLLTTSDPRSLAASKKDDILPLEAERSSKKDKEIESKSICNTAWINLSFFLHPFVILLCLGACFRHTAGFSWAYNSQLYFDYYYPGTDVGMWLFSVSIVGGSSGILIGGAVSDRIVKRTGLHARAWVLAASQTIASPFAAGVLLLPPPYCFASLLIAYLFAEMWFGVLFAILIELVPASACSFVIAVFLFVMNNVGGNVPVIITPISKTMGYRETLLLFYPGFFLISAALFGIMGIALRKSNIDRKNSQSVVQKCES
;
A
#
# COMPACT_ATOMS: atom_id res chain seq x y z
N MET A 1 0.88 -22.21 16.18
CA MET A 1 0.45 -20.91 15.59
C MET A 1 -0.13 -21.01 14.18
N LEU A 2 0.06 -22.09 13.40
CA LEU A 2 -0.61 -22.27 12.09
C LEU A 2 -2.08 -22.76 12.21
N ASN A 3 -2.43 -23.48 13.28
CA ASN A 3 -3.83 -23.78 13.61
C ASN A 3 -4.66 -22.52 13.87
N ALA A 4 -4.02 -21.44 14.34
CA ALA A 4 -4.67 -20.15 14.44
C ALA A 4 -4.88 -19.53 13.06
N ARG A 5 -3.95 -19.68 12.10
CA ARG A 5 -4.08 -19.12 10.74
C ARG A 5 -5.05 -19.89 9.85
N MET A 6 -5.13 -21.21 9.95
CA MET A 6 -6.17 -22.00 9.26
C MET A 6 -7.53 -21.83 9.93
N LYS A 7 -7.59 -21.71 11.26
CA LYS A 7 -8.85 -21.35 11.94
C LYS A 7 -9.23 -19.89 11.72
N LEU A 8 -8.30 -18.93 11.62
CA LEU A 8 -8.56 -17.52 11.30
C LEU A 8 -8.90 -17.34 9.82
N GLY A 9 -8.27 -18.08 8.91
CA GLY A 9 -8.62 -18.13 7.49
C GLY A 9 -9.99 -18.77 7.27
N ALA A 10 -10.25 -19.92 7.91
CA ALA A 10 -11.57 -20.57 7.89
C ALA A 10 -12.65 -19.80 8.68
N LEU A 11 -12.30 -19.04 9.72
CA LEU A 11 -13.19 -18.06 10.36
C LEU A 11 -13.45 -16.88 9.42
N ALA A 12 -12.42 -16.32 8.79
CA ALA A 12 -12.53 -15.21 7.85
C ALA A 12 -13.33 -15.60 6.59
N ASP A 13 -13.33 -16.88 6.21
CA ASP A 13 -14.22 -17.42 5.17
C ASP A 13 -15.65 -17.68 5.64
N ARG A 14 -15.88 -17.82 6.96
CA ARG A 14 -17.22 -17.97 7.57
C ARG A 14 -17.88 -16.64 7.91
N TYR A 15 -17.12 -15.58 8.12
CA TYR A 15 -17.66 -14.28 8.51
C TYR A 15 -18.01 -13.42 7.29
N ASN A 16 -19.15 -12.74 7.39
CA ASN A 16 -19.63 -11.81 6.40
C ASN A 16 -18.61 -10.67 6.21
N ARG A 17 -18.07 -10.51 5.00
CA ARG A 17 -17.04 -9.50 4.69
C ARG A 17 -17.53 -8.07 4.94
N VAL A 18 -18.82 -7.83 4.75
CA VAL A 18 -19.45 -6.53 5.03
C VAL A 18 -19.34 -6.22 6.52
N VAL A 19 -19.60 -7.21 7.39
CA VAL A 19 -19.50 -7.06 8.85
C VAL A 19 -18.04 -6.85 9.28
N ILE A 20 -17.10 -7.60 8.71
CA ILE A 20 -15.66 -7.40 8.99
C ILE A 20 -15.25 -5.98 8.60
N LEU A 21 -15.59 -5.54 7.38
CA LEU A 21 -15.23 -4.21 6.91
C LEU A 21 -15.88 -3.12 7.76
N ALA A 22 -17.17 -3.23 8.08
CA ALA A 22 -17.88 -2.26 8.92
C ALA A 22 -17.32 -2.19 10.35
N THR A 23 -17.05 -3.32 10.99
CA THR A 23 -16.46 -3.36 12.34
C THR A 23 -15.04 -2.79 12.36
N SER A 24 -14.21 -3.13 11.36
CA SER A 24 -12.92 -2.48 11.13
C SER A 24 -13.05 -0.96 10.98
N THR A 25 -14.04 -0.50 10.22
CA THR A 25 -14.33 0.92 10.04
C THR A 25 -14.71 1.61 11.35
N ILE A 26 -15.59 0.99 12.13
CA ILE A 26 -16.02 1.50 13.45
C ILE A 26 -14.82 1.60 14.39
N VAL A 27 -13.97 0.56 14.45
CA VAL A 27 -12.81 0.52 15.34
C VAL A 27 -11.83 1.65 15.02
N PHE A 28 -11.41 1.79 13.75
CA PHE A 28 -10.45 2.85 13.41
C PHE A 28 -11.08 4.24 13.62
N SER A 29 -12.36 4.41 13.31
CA SER A 29 -13.09 5.68 13.47
C SER A 29 -13.21 6.08 14.94
N ALA A 30 -13.52 5.12 15.81
CA ALA A 30 -13.57 5.32 17.25
C ALA A 30 -12.20 5.71 17.82
N CYS A 31 -11.14 4.99 17.45
CA CYS A 31 -9.79 5.36 17.85
C CYS A 31 -9.43 6.77 17.38
N THR A 32 -9.78 7.13 16.14
CA THR A 32 -9.52 8.46 15.56
C THR A 32 -10.25 9.56 16.32
N VAL A 33 -11.54 9.38 16.64
CA VAL A 33 -12.30 10.36 17.44
C VAL A 33 -11.69 10.50 18.83
N VAL A 34 -11.34 9.39 19.49
CA VAL A 34 -10.74 9.41 20.83
C VAL A 34 -9.37 10.10 20.84
N MET A 35 -8.61 10.09 19.73
CA MET A 35 -7.36 10.85 19.62
C MET A 35 -7.56 12.36 19.79
N GLY A 36 -8.72 12.89 19.41
CA GLY A 36 -9.05 14.30 19.66
C GLY A 36 -9.14 14.65 21.14
N THR A 37 -9.40 13.67 22.01
CA THR A 37 -9.46 13.86 23.47
C THR A 37 -8.11 13.64 24.17
N ALA A 38 -7.06 13.32 23.42
CA ALA A 38 -5.77 12.99 24.01
C ALA A 38 -5.15 14.17 24.77
N GLN A 39 -4.59 13.85 25.93
CA GLN A 39 -3.87 14.76 26.83
C GLN A 39 -2.38 14.41 26.89
N GLU A 40 -2.04 13.12 26.74
CA GLU A 40 -0.67 12.63 26.82
C GLU A 40 -0.23 11.97 25.50
N VAL A 41 1.05 12.10 25.16
CA VAL A 41 1.61 11.54 23.91
C VAL A 41 1.44 10.01 23.85
N TRP A 42 1.57 9.32 24.98
CA TRP A 42 1.37 7.86 25.05
C TRP A 42 -0.04 7.43 24.64
N GLN A 43 -1.07 8.25 24.92
CA GLN A 43 -2.45 7.97 24.49
C GLN A 43 -2.53 7.97 22.96
N LEU A 44 -1.92 8.96 22.30
CA LEU A 44 -1.86 9.02 20.83
C LEU A 44 -1.14 7.80 20.23
N ILE A 45 -0.06 7.34 20.88
CA ILE A 45 0.69 6.15 20.45
C ILE A 45 -0.20 4.91 20.50
N PHE A 46 -0.87 4.64 21.63
CA PHE A 46 -1.77 3.47 21.75
C PHE A 46 -2.97 3.56 20.80
N LEU A 47 -3.55 4.75 20.62
CA LEU A 47 -4.66 4.94 19.71
C LEU A 47 -4.23 4.78 18.25
N ARG A 48 -3.02 5.18 17.87
CA ARG A 48 -2.42 4.90 16.55
C ARG A 48 -2.30 3.40 16.28
N PHE A 49 -1.92 2.60 17.27
CA PHE A 49 -1.95 1.14 17.13
C PHE A 49 -3.38 0.62 16.92
N GLY A 50 -4.37 1.18 17.62
CA GLY A 50 -5.78 0.85 17.44
C GLY A 50 -6.31 1.19 16.03
N VAL A 51 -5.96 2.37 15.51
CA VAL A 51 -6.27 2.79 14.12
C VAL A 51 -5.66 1.81 13.13
N ALA A 52 -4.36 1.52 13.25
CA ALA A 52 -3.66 0.59 12.35
C ALA A 52 -4.28 -0.82 12.38
N PHE A 53 -4.69 -1.30 13.56
CA PHE A 53 -5.39 -2.56 13.70
C PHE A 53 -6.73 -2.56 12.93
N GLY A 54 -7.56 -1.54 13.11
CA GLY A 54 -8.83 -1.42 12.41
C GLY A 54 -8.67 -1.28 10.88
N GLU A 55 -7.71 -0.46 10.44
CA GLU A 55 -7.43 -0.19 9.03
C GLU A 55 -6.89 -1.43 8.29
N SER A 56 -6.17 -2.33 8.98
CA SER A 56 -5.46 -3.46 8.37
C SER A 56 -6.32 -4.38 7.48
N ALA A 57 -7.60 -4.54 7.80
CA ALA A 57 -8.52 -5.38 7.03
C ALA A 57 -9.23 -4.63 5.88
N CYS A 58 -9.21 -3.30 5.88
CA CYS A 58 -10.02 -2.50 4.96
C CYS A 58 -9.65 -2.77 3.49
N GLN A 59 -8.36 -2.75 3.16
CA GLN A 59 -7.89 -2.94 1.79
C GLN A 59 -8.14 -4.36 1.24
N PRO A 60 -7.72 -5.45 1.91
CA PRO A 60 -7.94 -6.81 1.37
C PRO A 60 -9.43 -7.20 1.33
N VAL A 61 -10.22 -6.80 2.34
CA VAL A 61 -11.65 -7.14 2.41
C VAL A 61 -12.44 -6.35 1.36
N SER A 62 -12.16 -5.06 1.17
CA SER A 62 -12.83 -4.25 0.14
C SER A 62 -12.53 -4.76 -1.27
N ALA A 63 -11.26 -5.04 -1.59
CA ALA A 63 -10.88 -5.60 -2.88
C ALA A 63 -11.58 -6.96 -3.15
N SER A 64 -11.62 -7.85 -2.14
CA SER A 64 -12.32 -9.14 -2.24
C SER A 64 -13.83 -8.99 -2.46
N LEU A 65 -14.47 -8.08 -1.73
CA LEU A 65 -15.90 -7.81 -1.84
C LEU A 65 -16.25 -7.23 -3.21
N VAL A 66 -15.47 -6.26 -3.70
CA VAL A 66 -15.64 -5.66 -5.04
C VAL A 66 -15.53 -6.71 -6.15
N MET A 67 -14.53 -7.59 -6.09
CA MET A 67 -14.38 -8.69 -7.07
C MET A 67 -15.57 -9.67 -7.06
N SER A 68 -16.32 -9.75 -5.96
CA SER A 68 -17.52 -10.61 -5.86
C SER A 68 -18.81 -9.92 -6.29
N LEU A 69 -18.88 -8.59 -6.16
CA LEU A 69 -20.07 -7.80 -6.49
C LEU A 69 -20.14 -7.43 -7.98
N PHE A 70 -18.99 -7.26 -8.63
CA PHE A 70 -18.92 -6.82 -10.01
C PHE A 70 -18.54 -7.96 -10.97
N PRO A 71 -19.03 -7.94 -12.22
CA PRO A 71 -18.59 -8.88 -13.25
C PRO A 71 -17.11 -8.67 -13.60
N GLN A 72 -16.45 -9.74 -14.05
CA GLN A 72 -15.01 -9.76 -14.33
C GLN A 72 -14.55 -8.66 -15.32
N SER A 73 -15.40 -8.28 -16.27
CA SER A 73 -15.14 -7.19 -17.23
C SER A 73 -15.00 -5.81 -16.57
N LEU A 74 -15.58 -5.61 -15.39
CA LEU A 74 -15.57 -4.34 -14.65
C LEU A 74 -14.60 -4.33 -13.46
N HIS A 75 -13.92 -5.44 -13.16
CA HIS A 75 -13.01 -5.54 -12.01
C HIS A 75 -11.92 -4.46 -12.02
N GLY A 76 -11.34 -4.19 -13.19
CA GLY A 76 -10.31 -3.16 -13.33
C GLY A 76 -10.82 -1.76 -12.99
N ALA A 77 -12.02 -1.38 -13.47
CA ALA A 77 -12.61 -0.08 -13.19
C ALA A 77 -13.03 0.04 -11.70
N ALA A 78 -13.63 -1.02 -11.15
CA ALA A 78 -14.08 -1.03 -9.76
C ALA A 78 -12.89 -0.97 -8.76
N LEU A 79 -11.83 -1.74 -8.99
CA LEU A 79 -10.60 -1.66 -8.20
C LEU A 79 -9.86 -0.34 -8.42
N GLY A 80 -9.94 0.23 -9.63
CA GLY A 80 -9.45 1.58 -9.93
C GLY A 80 -10.11 2.64 -9.06
N LEU A 81 -11.44 2.58 -8.89
CA LEU A 81 -12.19 3.49 -8.03
C LEU A 81 -11.85 3.32 -6.54
N VAL A 82 -11.63 2.08 -6.07
CA VAL A 82 -11.16 1.84 -4.70
C VAL A 82 -9.80 2.49 -4.46
N ASN A 83 -8.87 2.33 -5.39
CA ASN A 83 -7.53 2.94 -5.28
C ASN A 83 -7.59 4.47 -5.44
N TRP A 84 -8.50 5.01 -6.25
CA TRP A 84 -8.74 6.45 -6.33
C TRP A 84 -9.11 7.05 -4.97
N GLY A 85 -9.89 6.31 -4.17
CA GLY A 85 -10.25 6.70 -2.80
C GLY A 85 -9.04 6.99 -1.90
N ILE A 86 -7.90 6.32 -2.11
CA ILE A 86 -6.66 6.55 -1.36
C ILE A 86 -6.15 7.98 -1.60
N TYR A 87 -6.07 8.42 -2.86
CA TYR A 87 -5.60 9.77 -3.19
C TYR A 87 -6.60 10.86 -2.84
N PHE A 88 -7.89 10.55 -2.97
CA PHE A 88 -8.93 11.44 -2.50
C PHE A 88 -8.82 11.66 -0.99
N GLY A 89 -8.63 10.59 -0.21
CA GLY A 89 -8.39 10.66 1.24
C GLY A 89 -7.12 11.44 1.59
N TYR A 90 -5.99 11.15 0.92
CA TYR A 90 -4.75 11.92 1.10
C TYR A 90 -4.94 13.40 0.79
N GLY A 91 -5.59 13.73 -0.32
CA GLY A 91 -5.90 15.10 -0.67
C GLY A 91 -6.73 15.78 0.42
N LEU A 92 -7.84 15.15 0.83
CA LEU A 92 -8.74 15.69 1.84
C LEU A 92 -8.04 15.88 3.19
N SER A 93 -7.07 15.02 3.53
CA SER A 93 -6.26 15.17 4.74
C SER A 93 -5.48 16.49 4.77
N TYR A 94 -5.00 16.99 3.62
CA TYR A 94 -4.34 18.31 3.57
C TYR A 94 -5.32 19.44 3.81
N VAL A 95 -6.54 19.36 3.27
CA VAL A 95 -7.60 20.36 3.47
C VAL A 95 -7.99 20.40 4.95
N VAL A 96 -8.30 19.24 5.54
CA VAL A 96 -8.65 19.15 6.96
C VAL A 96 -7.49 19.61 7.84
N GLY A 97 -6.27 19.16 7.55
CA GLY A 97 -5.08 19.49 8.33
C GLY A 97 -4.65 20.96 8.26
N ASN A 98 -4.88 21.64 7.12
CA ASN A 98 -4.50 23.05 6.96
C ASN A 98 -5.58 24.01 7.46
N TYR A 99 -6.85 23.74 7.17
CA TYR A 99 -7.92 24.73 7.41
C TYR A 99 -8.66 24.54 8.72
N ILE A 100 -8.71 23.33 9.29
CA ILE A 100 -9.48 23.10 10.53
C ILE A 100 -8.74 23.58 11.79
N PRO A 101 -7.45 23.26 12.02
CA PRO A 101 -6.78 23.69 13.24
C PRO A 101 -6.78 25.21 13.47
N PRO A 102 -6.61 26.07 12.45
CA PRO A 102 -6.65 27.52 12.62
C PRO A 102 -8.03 28.10 12.99
N LEU A 103 -9.13 27.38 12.76
CA LEU A 103 -10.47 27.85 13.13
C LEU A 103 -10.72 27.84 14.64
N ASP A 104 -9.87 27.14 15.39
CA ASP A 104 -9.90 27.02 16.85
C ASP A 104 -11.31 26.85 17.45
N ILE A 105 -12.07 25.93 16.86
CA ILE A 105 -13.46 25.69 17.22
C ILE A 105 -13.52 25.29 18.71
N LEU A 106 -14.23 26.07 19.51
CA LEU A 106 -14.34 25.90 20.98
C LEU A 106 -13.00 25.89 21.72
N GLY A 107 -11.95 26.53 21.20
CA GLY A 107 -10.63 26.52 21.82
C GLY A 107 -9.90 25.17 21.73
N GLN A 108 -10.33 24.29 20.83
CA GLN A 108 -9.82 22.93 20.69
C GLN A 108 -8.95 22.70 19.44
N GLY A 109 -8.61 23.74 18.67
CA GLY A 109 -7.65 23.72 17.56
C GLY A 109 -7.58 22.42 16.75
N TRP A 110 -6.42 21.73 16.83
CA TRP A 110 -6.13 20.49 16.10
C TRP A 110 -7.05 19.30 16.42
N ARG A 111 -7.74 19.30 17.56
CA ARG A 111 -8.60 18.18 17.99
C ARG A 111 -9.79 17.99 17.05
N TRP A 112 -10.31 19.08 16.49
CA TRP A 112 -11.40 19.02 15.53
C TRP A 112 -11.02 18.35 14.21
N ALA A 113 -9.74 18.35 13.84
CA ALA A 113 -9.28 17.59 12.67
C ALA A 113 -9.52 16.08 12.88
N TYR A 114 -9.33 15.57 14.10
CA TYR A 114 -9.61 14.17 14.44
C TYR A 114 -11.10 13.87 14.48
N TYR A 115 -11.91 14.74 15.09
CA TYR A 115 -13.36 14.55 15.15
C TYR A 115 -13.98 14.55 13.75
N LEU A 116 -13.65 15.53 12.91
CA LEU A 116 -14.17 15.63 11.54
C LEU A 116 -13.72 14.48 10.65
N SER A 117 -12.52 13.94 10.87
CA SER A 117 -12.01 12.80 10.11
C SER A 117 -12.62 11.47 10.56
N GLY A 118 -12.85 11.30 11.87
CA GLY A 118 -13.35 10.04 12.44
C GLY A 118 -14.87 9.87 12.36
N ILE A 119 -15.65 10.93 12.61
CA ILE A 119 -17.13 10.85 12.67
C ILE A 119 -17.77 10.29 11.38
N PRO A 120 -17.39 10.72 10.17
CA PRO A 120 -17.97 10.20 8.93
C PRO A 120 -17.78 8.68 8.76
N GLY A 121 -16.74 8.11 9.36
CA GLY A 121 -16.49 6.66 9.29
C GLY A 121 -17.61 5.83 9.92
N PHE A 122 -18.26 6.31 10.99
CA PHE A 122 -19.43 5.63 11.56
C PHE A 122 -20.63 5.65 10.62
N LEU A 123 -20.85 6.77 9.92
CA LEU A 123 -21.89 6.88 8.91
C LEU A 123 -21.62 5.89 7.77
N PHE A 124 -20.39 5.82 7.26
CA PHE A 124 -20.03 4.85 6.21
C PHE A 124 -20.17 3.40 6.67
N ALA A 125 -19.80 3.08 7.92
CA ALA A 125 -19.99 1.74 8.47
C ALA A 125 -21.48 1.37 8.57
N ALA A 126 -22.32 2.31 9.03
CA ALA A 126 -23.76 2.11 9.09
C ALA A 126 -24.36 1.92 7.68
N LEU A 127 -23.98 2.78 6.72
CA LEU A 127 -24.39 2.64 5.32
C LEU A 127 -23.99 1.28 4.77
N LEU A 128 -22.75 0.86 4.98
CA LEU A 128 -22.24 -0.43 4.52
C LEU A 128 -23.08 -1.60 5.07
N LEU A 129 -23.41 -1.59 6.36
CA LEU A 129 -24.24 -2.62 7.00
C LEU A 129 -25.70 -2.62 6.50
N LEU A 130 -26.25 -1.45 6.16
CA LEU A 130 -27.65 -1.30 5.76
C LEU A 130 -27.87 -1.52 4.25
N THR A 131 -26.90 -1.15 3.40
CA THR A 131 -27.08 -1.15 1.94
C THR A 131 -26.41 -2.32 1.23
N THR A 132 -25.45 -3.00 1.87
CA THR A 132 -24.58 -3.97 1.20
C THR A 132 -24.75 -5.35 1.83
N SER A 133 -24.92 -6.37 1.00
CA SER A 133 -24.97 -7.77 1.41
C SER A 133 -23.81 -8.55 0.79
N ASP A 134 -23.15 -9.41 1.57
CA ASP A 134 -22.09 -10.27 1.03
C ASP A 134 -22.72 -11.42 0.22
N PRO A 135 -22.44 -11.53 -1.10
CA PRO A 135 -22.95 -12.63 -1.92
C PRO A 135 -22.60 -14.03 -1.38
N ARG A 136 -21.46 -14.16 -0.67
CA ARG A 136 -21.04 -15.43 -0.05
C ARG A 136 -21.89 -15.81 1.15
N SER A 137 -22.33 -14.81 1.93
CA SER A 137 -23.21 -15.03 3.09
C SER A 137 -24.56 -15.58 2.65
N LEU A 138 -25.06 -15.14 1.49
CA LEU A 138 -26.30 -15.63 0.89
C LEU A 138 -26.17 -17.07 0.36
N ALA A 139 -25.00 -17.45 -0.16
CA ALA A 139 -24.72 -18.81 -0.62
C ALA A 139 -24.47 -19.80 0.52
N ALA A 140 -23.83 -19.36 1.62
CA ALA A 140 -23.60 -20.18 2.81
C ALA A 140 -24.91 -20.52 3.54
N SER A 141 -25.82 -19.53 3.68
CA SER A 141 -27.16 -19.74 4.23
C SER A 141 -28.01 -20.75 3.46
N LYS A 142 -27.63 -21.09 2.21
CA LYS A 142 -28.32 -22.07 1.35
C LYS A 142 -27.72 -23.48 1.45
N LYS A 143 -26.57 -23.64 2.11
CA LYS A 143 -25.81 -24.88 2.18
C LYS A 143 -25.93 -25.60 3.53
N ASP A 144 -26.50 -24.93 4.54
CA ASP A 144 -26.70 -25.47 5.88
C ASP A 144 -27.88 -26.48 5.97
N ASP A 145 -28.61 -26.74 4.88
CA ASP A 145 -29.68 -27.75 4.82
C ASP A 145 -29.20 -29.18 4.50
N ILE A 146 -27.90 -29.42 4.23
CA ILE A 146 -27.41 -30.77 3.92
C ILE A 146 -26.02 -31.01 4.54
N LEU A 147 -26.01 -31.62 5.73
CA LEU A 147 -25.18 -32.77 6.17
C LEU A 147 -24.91 -32.74 7.70
N PRO A 148 -25.36 -33.76 8.48
CA PRO A 148 -24.95 -33.92 9.86
C PRO A 148 -23.65 -34.74 10.01
N LEU A 149 -22.74 -34.20 10.82
CA LEU A 149 -22.04 -34.89 11.93
C LEU A 149 -21.37 -36.25 11.68
N GLU A 150 -20.17 -36.28 11.10
CA GLU A 150 -19.19 -37.34 11.34
C GLU A 150 -17.75 -36.79 11.30
N ALA A 151 -17.27 -36.19 12.40
CA ALA A 151 -15.85 -35.82 12.53
C ALA A 151 -15.39 -35.69 13.99
N GLU A 152 -15.62 -36.72 14.82
CA GLU A 152 -14.96 -36.83 16.13
C GLU A 152 -14.39 -38.23 16.32
N ARG A 153 -13.24 -38.53 15.69
CA ARG A 153 -12.36 -39.65 16.11
C ARG A 153 -10.98 -39.65 15.42
N SER A 154 -10.16 -38.61 15.61
CA SER A 154 -8.69 -38.75 15.59
C SER A 154 -8.05 -37.49 16.19
N SER A 155 -7.49 -37.58 17.41
CA SER A 155 -7.01 -36.35 18.10
C SER A 155 -5.67 -36.48 18.86
N LYS A 156 -4.88 -37.55 18.73
CA LYS A 156 -3.59 -37.60 19.47
C LYS A 156 -2.34 -37.97 18.67
N LYS A 157 -2.44 -38.66 17.53
CA LYS A 157 -1.26 -38.97 16.70
C LYS A 157 -0.93 -37.91 15.62
N ASP A 158 -1.91 -37.08 15.24
CA ASP A 158 -1.74 -36.12 14.14
C ASP A 158 -1.04 -34.81 14.55
N LYS A 159 -1.02 -34.46 15.85
CA LYS A 159 -0.47 -33.18 16.33
C LYS A 159 1.05 -33.04 16.19
N GLU A 160 1.78 -34.15 16.19
CA GLU A 160 3.26 -34.15 16.15
C GLU A 160 3.81 -34.16 14.71
N ILE A 161 3.08 -34.78 13.77
CA ILE A 161 3.38 -34.77 12.33
C ILE A 161 2.98 -33.42 11.69
N GLU A 162 1.86 -32.85 12.13
CA GLU A 162 1.33 -31.57 11.63
C GLU A 162 2.23 -30.38 12.02
N SER A 163 2.85 -30.37 13.21
CA SER A 163 3.74 -29.29 13.64
C SER A 163 5.06 -29.22 12.87
N LYS A 164 5.63 -30.36 12.44
CA LYS A 164 6.83 -30.39 11.58
C LYS A 164 6.51 -30.01 10.14
N SER A 165 5.35 -30.42 9.62
CA SER A 165 4.86 -30.04 8.28
C SER A 165 4.63 -28.52 8.17
N ILE A 166 4.02 -27.92 9.20
CA ILE A 166 3.77 -26.48 9.33
C ILE A 166 5.05 -25.63 9.24
N CYS A 167 6.10 -26.00 9.99
CA CYS A 167 7.37 -25.28 9.92
C CYS A 167 7.98 -25.42 8.54
N ASN A 168 7.91 -26.62 7.93
CA ASN A 168 8.41 -26.84 6.58
C ASN A 168 7.68 -25.96 5.55
N THR A 169 6.35 -25.84 5.62
CA THR A 169 5.57 -24.97 4.71
C THR A 169 5.90 -23.48 4.90
N ALA A 170 6.04 -23.02 6.15
CA ALA A 170 6.40 -21.64 6.43
C ALA A 170 7.81 -21.30 5.93
N TRP A 171 8.76 -22.20 6.13
CA TRP A 171 10.13 -22.05 5.63
C TRP A 171 10.20 -22.06 4.10
N ILE A 172 9.49 -22.97 3.43
CA ILE A 172 9.38 -23.01 1.96
C ILE A 172 8.78 -21.70 1.42
N ASN A 173 7.70 -21.20 2.04
CA ASN A 173 7.09 -19.94 1.63
C ASN A 173 8.02 -18.74 1.87
N LEU A 174 8.80 -18.76 2.95
CA LEU A 174 9.82 -17.75 3.23
C LEU A 174 10.98 -17.82 2.21
N SER A 175 11.36 -19.00 1.74
CA SER A 175 12.38 -19.15 0.69
C SER A 175 11.97 -18.46 -0.62
N PHE A 176 10.68 -18.42 -0.97
CA PHE A 176 10.21 -17.63 -2.13
C PHE A 176 10.36 -16.12 -1.91
N PHE A 177 10.12 -15.62 -0.69
CA PHE A 177 10.38 -14.22 -0.37
C PHE A 177 11.88 -13.88 -0.42
N LEU A 178 12.73 -14.82 0.01
CA LEU A 178 14.18 -14.68 -0.02
C LEU A 178 14.78 -14.85 -1.43
N HIS A 179 13.96 -15.07 -2.46
CA HIS A 179 14.44 -15.11 -3.82
C HIS A 179 15.07 -13.75 -4.21
N PRO A 180 16.26 -13.72 -4.84
CA PRO A 180 16.99 -12.47 -5.11
C PRO A 180 16.16 -11.39 -5.82
N PHE A 181 15.31 -11.78 -6.78
CA PHE A 181 14.42 -10.84 -7.47
C PHE A 181 13.34 -10.23 -6.56
N VAL A 182 12.80 -11.00 -5.61
CA VAL A 182 11.79 -10.51 -4.67
C VAL A 182 12.43 -9.60 -3.63
N ILE A 183 13.62 -9.96 -3.12
CA ILE A 183 14.40 -9.08 -2.23
C ILE A 183 14.73 -7.76 -2.93
N LEU A 184 15.25 -7.81 -4.16
CA LEU A 184 15.62 -6.61 -4.90
C LEU A 184 14.42 -5.71 -5.18
N LEU A 185 13.29 -6.30 -5.57
CA LEU A 185 12.01 -5.61 -5.73
C LEU A 185 11.56 -4.96 -4.41
N CYS A 186 11.68 -5.69 -3.30
CA CYS A 186 11.30 -5.22 -1.96
C CYS A 186 12.18 -4.07 -1.49
N LEU A 187 13.50 -4.14 -1.71
CA LEU A 187 14.41 -3.04 -1.40
C LEU A 187 14.07 -1.80 -2.22
N GLY A 188 13.87 -1.93 -3.54
CA GLY A 188 13.45 -0.83 -4.41
C GLY A 188 12.13 -0.20 -3.94
N ALA A 189 11.17 -1.03 -3.55
CA ALA A 189 9.90 -0.60 -2.98
C ALA A 189 10.07 0.14 -1.64
N CYS A 190 10.96 -0.32 -0.75
CA CYS A 190 11.23 0.34 0.53
C CYS A 190 11.76 1.76 0.31
N PHE A 191 12.78 1.94 -0.55
CA PHE A 191 13.32 3.28 -0.85
C PHE A 191 12.26 4.19 -1.48
N ARG A 192 11.45 3.67 -2.41
CA ARG A 192 10.33 4.42 -3.01
C ARG A 192 9.29 4.82 -1.99
N HIS A 193 8.95 3.92 -1.08
CA HIS A 193 7.97 4.15 -0.04
C HIS A 193 8.48 5.21 0.94
N THR A 194 9.73 5.10 1.38
CA THR A 194 10.41 6.12 2.18
C THR A 194 10.36 7.48 1.51
N ALA A 195 10.67 7.58 0.21
CA ALA A 195 10.62 8.85 -0.51
C ALA A 195 9.24 9.52 -0.43
N GLY A 196 8.18 8.76 -0.71
CA GLY A 196 6.80 9.26 -0.63
C GLY A 196 6.42 9.73 0.77
N PHE A 197 6.69 8.93 1.81
CA PHE A 197 6.38 9.30 3.19
C PHE A 197 7.27 10.43 3.74
N SER A 198 8.50 10.55 3.24
CA SER A 198 9.39 11.66 3.56
C SER A 198 8.74 12.98 3.14
N TRP A 199 8.19 13.04 1.92
CA TRP A 199 7.44 14.22 1.50
C TRP A 199 6.12 14.38 2.25
N ALA A 200 5.32 13.31 2.37
CA ALA A 200 3.99 13.39 3.00
C ALA A 200 4.05 13.95 4.42
N TYR A 201 4.95 13.44 5.28
CA TYR A 201 5.07 13.88 6.67
C TYR A 201 5.70 15.27 6.83
N ASN A 202 6.51 15.72 5.88
CA ASN A 202 7.28 16.95 6.00
C ASN A 202 6.76 18.09 5.12
N SER A 203 5.80 17.83 4.24
CA SER A 203 5.24 18.81 3.28
C SER A 203 4.78 20.09 3.97
N GLN A 204 3.92 19.97 4.99
CA GLN A 204 3.43 21.12 5.76
C GLN A 204 4.58 21.88 6.44
N LEU A 205 5.39 21.16 7.23
CA LEU A 205 6.51 21.73 7.98
C LEU A 205 7.51 22.44 7.07
N TYR A 206 7.73 21.93 5.86
CA TYR A 206 8.61 22.54 4.87
C TYR A 206 8.09 23.90 4.41
N PHE A 207 6.80 24.01 4.08
CA PHE A 207 6.22 25.28 3.67
C PHE A 207 6.09 26.27 4.83
N ASP A 208 5.75 25.80 6.03
CA ASP A 208 5.72 26.65 7.23
C ASP A 208 7.11 27.25 7.53
N TYR A 209 8.17 26.47 7.31
CA TYR A 209 9.55 26.92 7.58
C TYR A 209 10.12 27.84 6.48
N TYR A 210 9.94 27.51 5.20
CA TYR A 210 10.58 28.22 4.09
C TYR A 210 9.69 29.25 3.39
N TYR A 211 8.37 29.08 3.42
CA TYR A 211 7.41 29.94 2.73
C TYR A 211 6.19 30.26 3.62
N PRO A 212 6.42 30.82 4.83
CA PRO A 212 5.35 31.07 5.79
C PRO A 212 4.26 31.95 5.16
N GLY A 213 2.99 31.59 5.40
CA GLY A 213 1.83 32.30 4.85
C GLY A 213 1.38 31.83 3.47
N THR A 214 2.08 30.87 2.85
CA THR A 214 1.59 30.21 1.63
C THR A 214 0.43 29.29 1.98
N ASP A 215 -0.73 29.47 1.35
CA ASP A 215 -1.81 28.49 1.46
C ASP A 215 -1.48 27.25 0.62
N VAL A 216 -1.11 26.16 1.30
CA VAL A 216 -0.73 24.89 0.65
C VAL A 216 -1.87 23.88 0.57
N GLY A 217 -2.94 24.05 1.35
CA GLY A 217 -3.98 23.03 1.54
C GLY A 217 -4.65 22.63 0.23
N MET A 218 -5.18 23.61 -0.51
CA MET A 218 -5.84 23.37 -1.81
C MET A 218 -4.89 22.95 -2.92
N TRP A 219 -3.63 23.42 -2.89
CA TRP A 219 -2.62 22.98 -3.86
C TRP A 219 -2.27 21.50 -3.65
N LEU A 220 -1.98 21.09 -2.42
CA LEU A 220 -1.66 19.70 -2.09
C LEU A 220 -2.85 18.77 -2.30
N PHE A 221 -4.08 19.22 -2.03
CA PHE A 221 -5.31 18.52 -2.39
C PHE A 221 -5.40 18.25 -3.89
N SER A 222 -5.26 19.31 -4.69
CA SER A 222 -5.40 19.25 -6.15
C SER A 222 -4.31 18.37 -6.76
N VAL A 223 -3.06 18.50 -6.30
CA VAL A 223 -1.95 17.68 -6.79
C VAL A 223 -2.11 16.21 -6.41
N SER A 224 -2.55 15.91 -5.18
CA SER A 224 -2.75 14.52 -4.75
C SER A 224 -3.83 13.83 -5.58
N ILE A 225 -4.96 14.50 -5.81
CA ILE A 225 -6.07 13.93 -6.58
C ILE A 225 -5.71 13.84 -8.06
N VAL A 226 -5.27 14.93 -8.68
CA VAL A 226 -5.03 14.94 -10.13
C VAL A 226 -3.78 14.13 -10.47
N GLY A 227 -2.65 14.41 -9.82
CA GLY A 227 -1.37 13.75 -10.08
C GLY A 227 -1.37 12.28 -9.65
N GLY A 228 -1.81 11.99 -8.42
CA GLY A 228 -1.79 10.62 -7.90
C GLY A 228 -2.73 9.67 -8.64
N SER A 229 -3.96 10.11 -8.89
CA SER A 229 -4.96 9.28 -9.58
C SER A 229 -4.59 9.01 -11.03
N SER A 230 -4.16 10.05 -11.76
CA SER A 230 -3.73 9.89 -13.14
C SER A 230 -2.48 9.02 -13.24
N GLY A 231 -1.55 9.15 -12.30
CA GLY A 231 -0.33 8.35 -12.22
C GLY A 231 -0.59 6.86 -12.10
N ILE A 232 -1.50 6.42 -11.21
CA ILE A 232 -1.86 4.99 -11.11
C ILE A 232 -2.48 4.47 -12.41
N LEU A 233 -3.46 5.19 -12.95
CA LEU A 233 -4.19 4.74 -14.13
C LEU A 233 -3.28 4.64 -15.37
N ILE A 234 -2.46 5.67 -15.59
CA ILE A 234 -1.49 5.72 -16.68
C ILE A 234 -0.40 4.67 -16.46
N GLY A 235 0.11 4.52 -15.23
CA GLY A 235 1.13 3.54 -14.87
C GLY A 235 0.72 2.11 -15.20
N GLY A 236 -0.49 1.71 -14.80
CA GLY A 236 -1.05 0.40 -15.13
C GLY A 236 -1.19 0.19 -16.65
N ALA A 237 -1.82 1.13 -17.34
CA ALA A 237 -2.07 1.03 -18.78
C ALA A 237 -0.77 0.98 -19.61
N VAL A 238 0.22 1.83 -19.27
CA VAL A 238 1.53 1.88 -19.93
C VAL A 238 2.29 0.58 -19.69
N SER A 239 2.35 0.11 -18.44
CA SER A 239 3.02 -1.14 -18.08
C SER A 239 2.47 -2.33 -18.85
N ASP A 240 1.14 -2.52 -18.84
CA ASP A 240 0.52 -3.66 -19.51
C ASP A 240 0.70 -3.62 -21.04
N ARG A 241 0.68 -2.42 -21.64
CA ARG A 241 0.89 -2.27 -23.09
C ARG A 241 2.33 -2.60 -23.49
N ILE A 242 3.31 -2.18 -22.70
CA ILE A 242 4.73 -2.44 -22.98
C ILE A 242 5.04 -3.93 -22.75
N VAL A 243 4.55 -4.52 -21.65
CA VAL A 243 4.79 -5.92 -21.28
C VAL A 243 4.29 -6.90 -22.32
N LYS A 244 3.13 -6.65 -22.95
CA LYS A 244 2.62 -7.49 -24.04
C LYS A 244 3.63 -7.68 -25.18
N ARG A 245 4.58 -6.74 -25.35
CA ARG A 245 5.59 -6.78 -26.42
C ARG A 245 6.95 -7.29 -25.95
N THR A 246 7.34 -7.02 -24.71
CA THR A 246 8.72 -7.22 -24.23
C THR A 246 8.84 -8.16 -23.03
N GLY A 247 7.74 -8.51 -22.35
CA GLY A 247 7.72 -9.43 -21.22
C GLY A 247 8.03 -8.77 -19.87
N LEU A 248 8.17 -9.59 -18.82
CA LEU A 248 8.23 -9.16 -17.41
C LEU A 248 9.32 -8.11 -17.10
N HIS A 249 10.51 -8.24 -17.70
CA HIS A 249 11.62 -7.30 -17.45
C HIS A 249 11.27 -5.85 -17.81
N ALA A 250 10.30 -5.63 -18.70
CA ALA A 250 9.88 -4.30 -19.07
C ALA A 250 9.08 -3.58 -17.97
N ARG A 251 8.36 -4.31 -17.12
CA ARG A 251 7.72 -3.70 -15.93
C ARG A 251 8.75 -3.07 -15.00
N ALA A 252 9.86 -3.76 -14.78
CA ALA A 252 10.96 -3.24 -13.97
C ALA A 252 11.59 -1.99 -14.60
N TRP A 253 11.70 -1.93 -15.93
CA TRP A 253 12.14 -0.72 -16.64
C TRP A 253 11.14 0.44 -16.55
N VAL A 254 9.83 0.16 -16.59
CA VAL A 254 8.80 1.19 -16.36
C VAL A 254 8.90 1.76 -14.96
N LEU A 255 9.13 0.92 -13.95
CA LEU A 255 9.40 1.38 -12.57
C LEU A 255 10.66 2.25 -12.52
N ALA A 256 11.78 1.80 -13.10
CA ALA A 256 13.02 2.56 -13.10
C ALA A 256 12.88 3.93 -13.81
N ALA A 257 12.28 3.94 -15.01
CA ALA A 257 12.10 5.15 -15.79
C ALA A 257 11.18 6.16 -15.10
N SER A 258 10.04 5.69 -14.56
CA SER A 258 9.10 6.57 -13.85
C SER A 258 9.72 7.23 -12.63
N GLN A 259 10.51 6.52 -11.82
CA GLN A 259 11.17 7.10 -10.64
C GLN A 259 12.32 8.03 -11.01
N THR A 260 13.09 7.72 -12.07
CA THR A 260 14.11 8.62 -12.61
C THR A 260 13.49 9.93 -13.12
N ILE A 261 12.35 9.87 -13.80
CA ILE A 261 11.64 11.07 -14.28
C ILE A 261 11.05 11.84 -13.09
N ALA A 262 10.48 11.17 -12.10
CA ALA A 262 9.89 11.84 -10.93
C ALA A 262 10.93 12.61 -10.09
N SER A 263 12.17 12.10 -9.98
CA SER A 263 13.22 12.69 -9.15
C SER A 263 13.53 14.18 -9.42
N PRO A 264 13.85 14.64 -10.64
CA PRO A 264 14.12 16.07 -10.87
C PRO A 264 12.92 16.97 -10.56
N PHE A 265 11.70 16.51 -10.79
CA PHE A 265 10.50 17.26 -10.43
C PHE A 265 10.29 17.28 -8.91
N ALA A 266 10.54 16.16 -8.22
CA ALA A 266 10.53 16.11 -6.76
C ALA A 266 11.60 17.03 -6.13
N ALA A 267 12.78 17.16 -6.75
CA ALA A 267 13.76 18.17 -6.37
C ALA A 267 13.26 19.59 -6.66
N GLY A 268 12.58 19.81 -7.80
CA GLY A 268 11.94 21.08 -8.14
C GLY A 268 10.94 21.57 -7.08
N VAL A 269 10.24 20.67 -6.38
CA VAL A 269 9.38 21.02 -5.25
C VAL A 269 10.14 21.74 -4.14
N LEU A 270 11.38 21.32 -3.88
CA LEU A 270 12.22 21.83 -2.80
C LEU A 270 13.10 23.01 -3.22
N LEU A 271 13.21 23.29 -4.52
CA LEU A 271 14.11 24.28 -5.09
C LEU A 271 13.38 25.48 -5.71
N LEU A 272 12.13 25.29 -6.18
CA LEU A 272 11.33 26.34 -6.80
C LEU A 272 10.45 27.04 -5.76
N PRO A 273 10.17 28.35 -5.94
CA PRO A 273 9.21 29.06 -5.11
C PRO A 273 7.75 28.73 -5.51
N PRO A 274 6.78 28.88 -4.59
CA PRO A 274 5.36 28.88 -4.95
C PRO A 274 5.03 29.93 -6.02
N PRO A 275 4.15 29.63 -7.00
CA PRO A 275 3.39 28.38 -7.17
C PRO A 275 4.11 27.31 -8.02
N TYR A 276 5.31 27.60 -8.55
CA TYR A 276 6.02 26.72 -9.49
C TYR A 276 6.40 25.36 -8.87
N CYS A 277 6.64 25.32 -7.56
CA CYS A 277 6.87 24.06 -6.84
C CYS A 277 5.67 23.11 -6.92
N PHE A 278 4.43 23.61 -6.94
CA PHE A 278 3.23 22.77 -7.05
C PHE A 278 3.04 22.21 -8.46
N ALA A 279 3.38 22.98 -9.49
CA ALA A 279 3.44 22.47 -10.86
C ALA A 279 4.49 21.36 -10.99
N SER A 280 5.65 21.54 -10.35
CA SER A 280 6.67 20.50 -10.26
C SER A 280 6.16 19.27 -9.51
N LEU A 281 5.46 19.47 -8.38
CA LEU A 281 4.88 18.39 -7.57
C LEU A 281 3.85 17.58 -8.35
N LEU A 282 3.03 18.23 -9.17
CA LEU A 282 2.04 17.56 -10.02
C LEU A 282 2.70 16.56 -10.97
N ILE A 283 3.76 16.99 -11.64
CA ILE A 283 4.52 16.14 -12.55
C ILE A 283 5.24 15.03 -11.76
N ALA A 284 5.82 15.36 -10.61
CA ALA A 284 6.45 14.38 -9.74
C ALA A 284 5.46 13.28 -9.33
N TYR A 285 4.25 13.64 -8.88
CA TYR A 285 3.21 12.69 -8.49
C TYR A 285 2.73 11.82 -9.65
N LEU A 286 2.52 12.43 -10.83
CA LEU A 286 2.10 11.71 -12.04
C LEU A 286 3.04 10.52 -12.35
N PHE A 287 4.35 10.73 -12.27
CA PHE A 287 5.32 9.67 -12.54
C PHE A 287 5.63 8.80 -11.32
N ALA A 288 5.75 9.40 -10.13
CA ALA A 288 6.08 8.68 -8.92
C ALA A 288 5.00 7.63 -8.60
N GLU A 289 3.71 7.97 -8.78
CA GLU A 289 2.58 7.10 -8.43
C GLU A 289 2.31 5.97 -9.43
N MET A 290 3.00 5.94 -10.57
CA MET A 290 2.93 4.80 -11.51
C MET A 290 3.43 3.48 -10.90
N TRP A 291 4.16 3.54 -9.78
CA TRP A 291 4.89 2.40 -9.23
C TRP A 291 4.00 1.30 -8.65
N PHE A 292 2.93 1.65 -7.93
CA PHE A 292 2.28 0.72 -7.01
C PHE A 292 1.65 -0.47 -7.75
N GLY A 293 0.82 -0.20 -8.77
CA GLY A 293 0.20 -1.27 -9.57
C GLY A 293 1.21 -2.12 -10.32
N VAL A 294 2.26 -1.49 -10.88
CA VAL A 294 3.31 -2.19 -11.65
C VAL A 294 4.14 -3.10 -10.75
N LEU A 295 4.44 -2.66 -9.52
CA LEU A 295 5.15 -3.43 -8.51
C LEU A 295 4.40 -4.73 -8.16
N PHE A 296 3.10 -4.65 -7.87
CA PHE A 296 2.29 -5.83 -7.56
C PHE A 296 2.19 -6.79 -8.74
N ALA A 297 2.07 -6.27 -9.95
CA ALA A 297 2.01 -7.09 -11.15
C ALA A 297 3.32 -7.90 -11.36
N ILE A 298 4.48 -7.31 -11.06
CA ILE A 298 5.76 -8.04 -11.04
C ILE A 298 5.78 -9.09 -9.93
N LEU A 299 5.37 -8.72 -8.71
CA LEU A 299 5.42 -9.61 -7.56
C LEU A 299 4.55 -10.86 -7.76
N ILE A 300 3.34 -10.70 -8.30
CA ILE A 300 2.42 -11.80 -8.59
C ILE A 300 2.98 -12.73 -9.68
N GLU A 301 3.68 -12.19 -10.69
CA GLU A 301 4.29 -13.02 -11.75
C GLU A 301 5.56 -13.76 -11.29
N LEU A 302 6.29 -13.22 -10.30
CA LEU A 302 7.50 -13.86 -9.77
C LEU A 302 7.21 -15.00 -8.79
N VAL A 303 6.06 -14.97 -8.11
CA VAL A 303 5.78 -15.86 -6.98
C VAL A 303 4.76 -16.91 -7.38
N PRO A 304 4.98 -18.21 -7.08
CA PRO A 304 4.00 -19.25 -7.37
C PRO A 304 2.70 -19.03 -6.61
N ALA A 305 1.58 -19.43 -7.23
CA ALA A 305 0.23 -19.21 -6.70
C ALA A 305 0.04 -19.77 -5.26
N SER A 306 0.73 -20.86 -4.91
CA SER A 306 0.68 -21.47 -3.57
C SER A 306 1.26 -20.61 -2.45
N ALA A 307 2.21 -19.72 -2.77
CA ALA A 307 2.91 -18.87 -1.80
C ALA A 307 2.58 -17.38 -1.97
N CYS A 308 1.89 -16.99 -3.05
CA CYS A 308 1.67 -15.61 -3.47
C CYS A 308 1.11 -14.72 -2.35
N SER A 309 0.03 -15.13 -1.68
CA SER A 309 -0.58 -14.35 -0.59
C SER A 309 0.35 -14.17 0.61
N PHE A 310 1.14 -15.19 0.95
CA PHE A 310 2.11 -15.09 2.05
C PHE A 310 3.24 -14.12 1.70
N VAL A 311 3.82 -14.26 0.51
CA VAL A 311 4.93 -13.40 0.05
C VAL A 311 4.47 -11.95 -0.07
N ILE A 312 3.28 -11.70 -0.61
CA ILE A 312 2.68 -10.35 -0.66
C ILE A 312 2.52 -9.77 0.75
N ALA A 313 2.02 -10.56 1.71
CA ALA A 313 1.85 -10.09 3.08
C ALA A 313 3.18 -9.73 3.75
N VAL A 314 4.21 -10.57 3.60
CA VAL A 314 5.56 -10.29 4.13
C VAL A 314 6.18 -9.09 3.42
N PHE A 315 6.01 -8.99 2.10
CA PHE A 315 6.50 -7.86 1.30
C PHE A 315 5.91 -6.54 1.76
N LEU A 316 4.58 -6.47 1.88
CA LEU A 316 3.88 -5.28 2.38
C LEU A 316 4.28 -4.97 3.83
N PHE A 317 4.41 -5.99 4.68
CA PHE A 317 4.87 -5.80 6.05
C PHE A 317 6.26 -5.14 6.09
N VAL A 318 7.23 -5.64 5.32
CA VAL A 318 8.58 -5.06 5.26
C VAL A 318 8.54 -3.66 4.67
N MET A 319 7.83 -3.46 3.55
CA MET A 319 7.73 -2.16 2.88
C MET A 319 7.13 -1.08 3.79
N ASN A 320 6.03 -1.38 4.48
CA ASN A 320 5.37 -0.43 5.38
C ASN A 320 6.18 -0.20 6.67
N ASN A 321 6.75 -1.25 7.28
CA ASN A 321 7.46 -1.10 8.56
C ASN A 321 8.87 -0.54 8.40
N VAL A 322 9.58 -0.90 7.34
CA VAL A 322 10.91 -0.37 7.06
C VAL A 322 10.77 0.95 6.31
N GLY A 323 10.25 0.91 5.08
CA GLY A 323 10.15 2.09 4.21
C GLY A 323 9.29 3.20 4.82
N GLY A 324 8.17 2.85 5.45
CA GLY A 324 7.24 3.84 6.01
C GLY A 324 7.74 4.55 7.27
N ASN A 325 8.65 3.93 8.03
CA ASN A 325 9.18 4.49 9.27
C ASN A 325 10.56 5.13 9.13
N VAL A 326 11.31 4.86 8.07
CA VAL A 326 12.59 5.54 7.81
C VAL A 326 12.49 7.08 7.90
N PRO A 327 11.42 7.77 7.45
CA PRO A 327 11.29 9.22 7.58
C PRO A 327 11.41 9.79 9.00
N VAL A 328 11.27 8.97 10.05
CA VAL A 328 11.47 9.41 11.45
C VAL A 328 12.87 9.99 11.70
N ILE A 329 13.87 9.59 10.90
CA ILE A 329 15.25 10.06 11.03
C ILE A 329 15.52 11.38 10.30
N ILE A 330 14.54 11.94 9.57
CA ILE A 330 14.69 13.23 8.87
C ILE A 330 14.97 14.35 9.88
N THR A 331 14.19 14.43 10.96
CA THR A 331 14.34 15.48 11.98
C THR A 331 15.72 15.51 12.66
N PRO A 332 16.32 14.37 13.10
CA PRO A 332 17.67 14.40 13.65
C PRO A 332 18.74 14.73 12.60
N ILE A 333 18.63 14.23 11.36
CA ILE A 333 19.60 14.52 10.29
C ILE A 333 19.51 15.98 9.83
N SER A 334 18.33 16.58 9.82
CA SER A 334 18.15 17.98 9.43
C SER A 334 18.86 18.96 10.36
N LYS A 335 19.18 18.56 11.59
CA LYS A 335 19.96 19.38 12.52
C LYS A 335 21.43 19.52 12.12
N THR A 336 21.97 18.60 11.30
CA THR A 336 23.37 18.65 10.86
C THR A 336 23.52 19.12 9.43
N MET A 337 22.64 18.69 8.52
CA MET A 337 22.73 18.99 7.08
C MET A 337 21.87 20.17 6.62
N GLY A 338 20.90 20.59 7.44
CA GLY A 338 19.82 21.50 7.02
C GLY A 338 18.58 20.73 6.55
N TYR A 339 17.41 21.35 6.73
CA TYR A 339 16.12 20.68 6.51
C TYR A 339 15.83 20.44 5.03
N ARG A 340 16.07 21.43 4.17
CA ARG A 340 15.93 21.30 2.71
C ARG A 340 16.87 20.25 2.14
N GLU A 341 18.13 20.25 2.58
CA GLU A 341 19.18 19.32 2.13
C GLU A 341 18.84 17.88 2.53
N THR A 342 18.34 17.70 3.75
CA THR A 342 17.87 16.39 4.21
C THR A 342 16.69 15.89 3.38
N LEU A 343 15.72 16.75 3.09
CA LEU A 343 14.59 16.38 2.23
C LEU A 343 15.03 16.10 0.78
N LEU A 344 16.01 16.83 0.23
CA LEU A 344 16.57 16.54 -1.08
C LEU A 344 17.21 15.14 -1.12
N LEU A 345 17.85 14.71 -0.04
CA LEU A 345 18.37 13.35 0.06
C LEU A 345 17.25 12.31 0.15
N PHE A 346 16.29 12.50 1.06
CA PHE A 346 15.29 11.48 1.40
C PHE A 346 14.11 11.41 0.42
N TYR A 347 13.84 12.47 -0.34
CA TYR A 347 12.74 12.49 -1.30
C TYR A 347 13.22 12.19 -2.74
N PRO A 348 13.82 13.13 -3.51
CA PRO A 348 14.29 12.82 -4.85
C PRO A 348 15.49 11.86 -4.85
N GLY A 349 16.42 11.96 -3.88
CA GLY A 349 17.56 11.04 -3.80
C GLY A 349 17.12 9.57 -3.64
N PHE A 350 16.11 9.30 -2.83
CA PHE A 350 15.59 7.94 -2.65
C PHE A 350 14.77 7.45 -3.85
N PHE A 351 14.16 8.35 -4.64
CA PHE A 351 13.62 7.97 -5.95
C PHE A 351 14.71 7.47 -6.88
N LEU A 352 15.88 8.11 -6.93
CA LEU A 352 17.01 7.64 -7.75
C LEU A 352 17.57 6.30 -7.27
N ILE A 353 17.68 6.09 -5.96
CA ILE A 353 18.10 4.80 -5.40
C ILE A 353 17.10 3.70 -5.79
N SER A 354 15.81 3.98 -5.63
CA SER A 354 14.75 3.06 -6.04
C SER A 354 14.80 2.77 -7.55
N ALA A 355 14.99 3.80 -8.38
CA ALA A 355 15.12 3.67 -9.82
C ALA A 355 16.30 2.77 -10.21
N ALA A 356 17.45 2.93 -9.56
CA ALA A 356 18.63 2.11 -9.78
C ALA A 356 18.35 0.64 -9.42
N LEU A 357 17.71 0.36 -8.29
CA LEU A 357 17.35 -1.00 -7.86
C LEU A 357 16.38 -1.67 -8.84
N PHE A 358 15.36 -0.95 -9.29
CA PHE A 358 14.44 -1.46 -10.32
C PHE A 358 15.14 -1.64 -11.69
N GLY A 359 16.09 -0.78 -12.03
CA GLY A 359 16.92 -0.92 -13.24
C GLY A 359 17.81 -2.17 -13.19
N ILE A 360 18.49 -2.40 -12.07
CA ILE A 360 19.29 -3.63 -11.82
C ILE A 360 18.40 -4.86 -11.95
N MET A 361 17.19 -4.81 -11.39
CA MET A 361 16.21 -5.90 -11.52
C MET A 361 15.81 -6.13 -12.98
N GLY A 362 15.56 -5.07 -13.74
CA GLY A 362 15.25 -5.16 -15.17
C GLY A 362 16.38 -5.80 -15.99
N ILE A 363 17.64 -5.47 -15.69
CA ILE A 363 18.82 -6.09 -16.31
C ILE A 363 18.89 -7.57 -15.94
N ALA A 364 18.75 -7.90 -14.65
CA ALA A 364 18.88 -9.27 -14.16
C ALA A 364 17.76 -10.19 -14.70
N LEU A 365 16.52 -9.70 -14.75
CA LEU A 365 15.39 -10.43 -15.35
C LEU A 365 15.59 -10.66 -16.85
N ARG A 366 16.12 -9.65 -17.57
CA ARG A 366 16.42 -9.79 -19.00
C ARG A 366 17.49 -10.86 -19.24
N LYS A 367 18.57 -10.85 -18.45
CA LYS A 367 19.65 -11.84 -18.54
C LYS A 367 19.13 -13.25 -18.26
N SER A 368 18.40 -13.45 -17.17
CA SER A 368 17.81 -14.74 -16.80
C SER A 368 16.89 -15.30 -17.89
N ASN A 369 16.11 -14.45 -18.57
CA ASN A 369 15.23 -14.87 -19.65
C ASN A 369 16.02 -15.29 -20.92
N ILE A 370 17.14 -14.61 -21.22
CA ILE A 370 18.03 -14.98 -22.32
C ILE A 370 18.69 -16.33 -22.03
N ASP A 371 19.23 -16.51 -20.82
CA ASP A 371 19.89 -17.75 -20.42
C ASP A 371 18.92 -18.96 -20.50
N ARG A 372 17.67 -18.78 -20.06
CA ARG A 372 16.64 -19.83 -20.14
C ARG A 372 16.31 -20.23 -21.58
N LYS A 373 16.21 -19.27 -22.51
CA LYS A 373 15.99 -19.55 -23.94
C LYS A 373 17.17 -20.29 -24.56
N ASN A 374 18.39 -19.88 -24.22
CA ASN A 374 19.61 -20.53 -24.71
C ASN A 374 19.67 -21.99 -24.24
N SER A 375 19.41 -22.27 -22.96
CA SER A 375 19.37 -23.64 -22.43
C SER A 375 18.31 -24.51 -23.12
N GLN A 376 17.11 -23.99 -23.37
CA GLN A 376 16.05 -24.73 -24.08
C GLN A 376 16.45 -25.06 -25.52
N SER A 377 17.12 -24.13 -26.22
CA SER A 377 17.61 -24.37 -27.58
C SER A 377 18.73 -25.41 -27.67
N VAL A 378 19.54 -25.54 -26.61
CA VAL A 378 20.59 -26.57 -26.51
C VAL A 378 19.97 -27.94 -26.26
N VAL A 379 19.00 -28.06 -25.34
CA VAL A 379 18.28 -29.32 -25.09
C VAL A 379 17.56 -29.80 -26.35
N GLN A 380 16.86 -28.90 -27.05
CA GLN A 380 16.14 -29.23 -28.27
C GLN A 380 17.06 -29.65 -29.43
N LYS A 381 18.31 -29.18 -29.45
CA LYS A 381 19.36 -29.63 -30.39
C LYS A 381 20.02 -30.96 -30.01
N CYS A 382 19.98 -31.36 -28.75
CA CYS A 382 20.48 -32.66 -28.30
C CYS A 382 19.45 -33.78 -28.48
N GLU A 383 18.15 -33.44 -28.58
CA GLU A 383 17.05 -34.37 -28.83
C GLU A 383 16.77 -34.59 -30.33
N SER A 384 17.34 -33.76 -31.21
CA SER A 384 17.29 -33.88 -32.68
C SER A 384 18.56 -34.50 -33.23
#